data_AF-A0A7W8WS03-F1
#
_entry.id   AF-A0A7W8WS03-F1
#
_cell.length_a   1.000
_cell.length_b   1.000
_cell.length_c   1.000
_cell.angle_alpha   90.00
_cell.angle_beta   90.00
_cell.angle_gamma   90.00
#
_symmetry.space_group_name_H-M   'P 1'
#
loop_
_entity.id
_entity.type
_entity.pdbx_description
1 polymer ?
#
loop_
_entity_poly.entity_id
_entity_poly.type
_entity_poly.pdbx_seq_one_letter_code
_entity_poly.pdbx_strand_id
1 'polypeptide(L)'
;MSSPLQFQLRITASIELANSLRADPSCAAHPALRAILQTHHATLKCQFDAFADYVSEAQRMGIENYPLYQWTRQTIENPEKKAKYLQSFTLHVNGDEVYDKDVADALEAGLSKLIDANGIVRVSRYDTNPGNNPQPPARV
;
A
#
# COMPACT_ATOMS: atom_id res chain seq x y z
N MET A 1 -2.52 27.08 10.93
CA MET A 1 -1.28 26.52 10.36
C MET A 1 -1.65 25.16 9.79
N SER A 2 -1.69 25.00 8.47
CA SER A 2 -1.90 23.69 7.86
C SER A 2 -0.59 22.93 7.94
N SER A 3 -0.60 21.71 8.49
CA SER A 3 0.57 20.83 8.42
C SER A 3 0.99 20.64 6.97
N PRO A 4 2.30 20.50 6.68
CA PRO A 4 2.76 20.17 5.34
C PRO A 4 2.07 18.89 4.85
N LEU A 5 1.69 18.87 3.57
CA LEU A 5 1.09 17.68 2.96
C LEU A 5 2.11 16.54 2.98
N GLN A 6 1.65 15.38 3.41
CA GLN A 6 2.39 14.14 3.33
C GLN A 6 1.83 13.31 2.19
N PHE A 7 2.63 12.37 1.71
CA PHE A 7 2.35 11.59 0.52
C PHE A 7 2.49 10.11 0.79
N GLN A 8 1.64 9.32 0.14
CA GLN A 8 1.72 7.87 0.12
C GLN A 8 1.88 7.41 -1.32
N LEU A 9 2.83 6.49 -1.53
CA LEU A 9 2.95 5.78 -2.80
C LEU A 9 2.40 4.36 -2.67
N ARG A 10 1.78 3.91 -3.75
CA ARG A 10 1.36 2.52 -3.94
C ARG A 10 1.86 2.03 -5.29
N ILE A 11 2.21 0.77 -5.36
CA ILE A 11 2.47 0.09 -6.63
C ILE A 11 1.38 -0.93 -6.92
N THR A 12 1.01 -1.03 -8.18
CA THR A 12 0.30 -2.19 -8.72
C THR A 12 1.36 -3.08 -9.36
N ALA A 13 1.51 -4.30 -8.86
CA ALA A 13 2.40 -5.33 -9.37
C ALA A 13 1.63 -6.28 -10.31
N SER A 14 2.35 -6.97 -11.20
CA SER A 14 1.82 -8.14 -11.89
C SER A 14 1.52 -9.25 -10.90
N ILE A 15 0.76 -10.27 -11.32
CA ILE A 15 0.41 -11.41 -10.47
C ILE A 15 1.69 -12.14 -10.01
N GLU A 16 2.66 -12.32 -10.90
CA GLU A 16 3.92 -13.00 -10.62
C GLU A 16 4.76 -12.21 -9.61
N LEU A 17 4.93 -10.91 -9.83
CA LEU A 17 5.65 -10.04 -8.90
C LEU A 17 4.94 -10.00 -7.55
N ALA A 18 3.61 -9.84 -7.53
CA ALA A 18 2.82 -9.79 -6.31
C ALA A 18 2.99 -11.05 -5.45
N ASN A 19 2.92 -12.23 -6.07
CA ASN A 19 3.15 -13.50 -5.37
C ASN A 19 4.57 -13.59 -4.81
N SER A 20 5.57 -13.15 -5.58
CA SER A 20 6.97 -13.15 -5.12
C SER A 20 7.19 -12.19 -3.95
N LEU A 21 6.66 -10.97 -4.00
CA LEU A 21 6.78 -9.96 -2.94
C LEU A 21 6.07 -10.38 -1.64
N ARG A 22 4.95 -11.09 -1.75
CA ARG A 22 4.23 -11.64 -0.58
C ARG A 22 4.94 -12.84 0.04
N ALA A 23 5.61 -13.66 -0.78
CA ALA A 23 6.40 -14.78 -0.29
C ALA A 23 7.71 -14.34 0.39
N ASP A 24 8.33 -13.28 -0.11
CA ASP A 24 9.56 -12.70 0.44
C ASP A 24 9.48 -11.16 0.52
N PRO A 25 9.07 -10.62 1.68
CA PRO A 25 9.02 -9.18 1.92
C PRO A 25 10.38 -8.48 1.81
N SER A 26 11.50 -9.21 1.91
CA SER A 26 12.84 -8.63 1.76
C SER A 26 13.21 -8.30 0.31
N CYS A 27 12.37 -8.73 -0.64
CA CYS A 27 12.53 -8.53 -2.07
C CYS A 27 13.88 -9.07 -2.58
N ALA A 28 14.42 -10.14 -2.00
CA ALA A 28 15.77 -10.63 -2.33
C ALA A 28 15.89 -11.06 -3.80
N ALA A 29 14.79 -11.58 -4.37
CA ALA A 29 14.70 -11.96 -5.77
C ALA A 29 14.61 -10.77 -6.75
N HIS A 30 14.40 -9.53 -6.26
CA HIS A 30 14.17 -8.33 -7.05
C HIS A 30 15.21 -7.24 -6.71
N PRO A 31 16.49 -7.40 -7.10
CA PRO A 31 17.58 -6.56 -6.62
C PRO A 31 17.42 -5.08 -6.94
N ALA A 32 16.86 -4.73 -8.11
CA ALA A 32 16.61 -3.34 -8.49
C ALA A 32 15.56 -2.67 -7.59
N LEU A 33 14.45 -3.36 -7.33
CA LEU A 33 13.42 -2.89 -6.40
C LEU A 33 13.96 -2.81 -4.97
N ARG A 34 14.67 -3.86 -4.52
CA ARG A 34 15.29 -3.91 -3.20
C ARG A 34 16.26 -2.76 -2.97
N ALA A 35 17.09 -2.42 -3.95
CA ALA A 35 18.04 -1.31 -3.84
C ALA A 35 17.34 0.04 -3.62
N ILE A 36 16.24 0.29 -4.36
CA ILE A 36 15.42 1.51 -4.17
C ILE A 36 14.82 1.53 -2.78
N LEU A 37 14.20 0.42 -2.36
CA LEU A 37 13.57 0.31 -1.04
C LEU A 37 14.60 0.54 0.08
N GLN A 38 15.77 -0.11 0.01
CA GLN A 38 16.82 0.05 1.01
C GLN A 38 17.38 1.47 1.09
N THR A 39 17.56 2.13 -0.06
CA THR A 39 18.07 3.52 -0.12
C THR A 39 17.17 4.48 0.66
N HIS A 40 15.87 4.23 0.69
CA HIS A 40 14.87 5.07 1.36
C HIS A 40 14.34 4.47 2.66
N HIS A 41 14.93 3.39 3.18
CA HIS A 41 14.40 2.64 4.33
C HIS A 41 12.90 2.30 4.17
N ALA A 42 12.51 1.97 2.95
CA ALA A 42 11.14 1.67 2.59
C ALA A 42 10.86 0.16 2.61
N THR A 43 9.62 -0.19 2.93
CA THR A 43 9.10 -1.56 2.88
C THR A 43 7.77 -1.58 2.13
N LEU A 44 7.45 -2.73 1.52
CA LEU A 44 6.18 -2.94 0.85
C LEU A 44 5.23 -3.73 1.75
N LYS A 45 4.00 -3.21 1.91
CA LYS A 45 2.91 -3.92 2.57
C LYS A 45 1.82 -4.21 1.54
N CYS A 46 1.48 -5.48 1.35
CA CYS A 46 0.34 -5.83 0.50
C CYS A 46 -0.95 -5.29 1.11
N GLN A 47 -1.74 -4.59 0.30
CA GLN A 47 -2.98 -3.94 0.75
C GLN A 47 -4.02 -4.97 1.20
N PHE A 48 -4.09 -6.12 0.52
CA PHE A 48 -4.97 -7.22 0.94
C PHE A 48 -4.58 -7.76 2.31
N ASP A 49 -3.28 -8.00 2.53
CA ASP A 49 -2.79 -8.52 3.81
C ASP A 49 -3.02 -7.51 4.93
N ALA A 50 -2.83 -6.20 4.68
CA ALA A 50 -3.18 -5.15 5.64
C ALA A 50 -4.68 -5.13 6.00
N PHE A 51 -5.57 -5.37 5.03
CA PHE A 51 -7.00 -5.49 5.29
C PHE A 51 -7.35 -6.76 6.07
N ALA A 52 -6.73 -7.88 5.75
CA ALA A 52 -6.91 -9.13 6.49
C ALA A 52 -6.45 -8.97 7.95
N ASP A 53 -5.28 -8.38 8.16
CA ASP A 53 -4.74 -8.09 9.51
C ASP A 53 -5.70 -7.20 10.31
N TYR A 54 -6.23 -6.13 9.69
CA TYR A 54 -7.23 -5.25 10.33
C TYR A 54 -8.51 -6.00 10.72
N VAL A 55 -9.02 -6.88 9.85
CA VAL A 55 -10.22 -7.69 10.12
C VAL A 55 -9.97 -8.69 11.25
N SER A 56 -8.83 -9.38 11.23
CA SER A 56 -8.45 -10.33 12.27
C SER A 56 -8.25 -9.66 13.62
N GLU A 57 -7.61 -8.49 13.65
CA GLU A 57 -7.43 -7.73 14.89
C GLU A 57 -8.77 -7.24 15.45
N ALA A 58 -9.67 -6.74 14.60
CA ALA A 58 -11.01 -6.33 14.99
C ALA A 58 -11.83 -7.49 15.60
N GLN A 59 -11.71 -8.70 15.05
CA GLN A 59 -12.38 -9.89 15.57
C GLN A 59 -11.82 -10.30 16.94
N ARG A 60 -10.52 -10.12 17.16
CA ARG A 60 -9.84 -10.45 18.42
C ARG A 60 -10.13 -9.44 19.54
N MET A 61 -10.14 -8.15 19.20
CA MET A 61 -10.26 -7.03 20.14
C MET A 61 -11.69 -6.53 20.35
N GLY A 62 -12.64 -7.02 19.55
CA GLY A 62 -14.00 -6.53 19.51
C GLY A 62 -14.19 -5.47 18.40
N ILE A 63 -15.18 -5.71 17.55
CA ILE A 63 -15.40 -4.94 16.31
C ILE A 63 -15.89 -3.49 16.54
N GLU A 64 -16.30 -3.16 17.76
CA GLU A 64 -16.92 -1.88 18.14
C GLU A 64 -15.98 -0.68 17.93
N ASN A 65 -14.67 -0.90 18.12
CA ASN A 65 -13.63 0.12 17.91
C ASN A 65 -13.09 0.15 16.47
N TYR A 66 -13.65 -0.66 15.57
CA TYR A 66 -13.17 -0.85 14.21
C TYR A 66 -14.26 -0.43 13.22
N PRO A 67 -14.48 0.88 13.01
CA PRO A 67 -15.60 1.40 12.23
C PRO A 67 -15.60 0.92 10.77
N LEU A 68 -14.43 0.57 10.21
CA LEU A 68 -14.32 0.03 8.86
C LEU A 68 -14.48 -1.48 8.77
N TYR A 69 -14.66 -2.22 9.88
CA TYR A 69 -14.63 -3.69 9.91
C TYR A 69 -15.53 -4.35 8.86
N GLN A 70 -16.81 -3.99 8.84
CA GLN A 70 -17.78 -4.59 7.93
C GLN A 70 -17.41 -4.33 6.46
N TRP A 71 -17.01 -3.10 6.15
CA TRP A 71 -16.62 -2.71 4.79
C TRP A 71 -15.31 -3.39 4.35
N THR A 72 -14.32 -3.45 5.22
CA THR A 72 -13.03 -4.09 4.95
C THR A 72 -13.21 -5.59 4.76
N ARG A 73 -14.02 -6.24 5.60
CA ARG A 73 -14.36 -7.67 5.48
C ARG A 73 -15.04 -7.99 4.14
N GLN A 74 -16.09 -7.24 3.79
CA GLN A 74 -16.78 -7.40 2.50
C GLN A 74 -15.84 -7.16 1.31
N THR A 75 -14.87 -6.25 1.48
CA THR A 75 -13.88 -5.94 0.44
C THR A 75 -12.90 -7.08 0.19
N ILE A 76 -12.44 -7.78 1.23
CA ILE A 76 -11.54 -8.94 1.08
C ILE A 76 -12.26 -10.24 0.72
N GLU A 77 -13.56 -10.34 1.01
CA GLU A 77 -14.41 -11.48 0.63
C GLU A 77 -14.85 -11.42 -0.85
N ASN A 78 -14.88 -10.23 -1.45
CA ASN A 78 -15.21 -10.06 -2.88
C ASN A 78 -14.02 -10.53 -3.76
N PRO A 79 -14.21 -11.53 -4.64
CA PRO A 79 -13.12 -12.09 -5.45
C PRO A 79 -12.42 -11.09 -6.38
N GLU A 80 -13.17 -10.18 -6.99
CA GLU A 80 -12.63 -9.18 -7.92
C GLU A 80 -11.78 -8.15 -7.18
N LYS A 81 -12.29 -7.65 -6.04
CA LYS A 81 -11.55 -6.74 -5.17
C LYS A 81 -10.33 -7.43 -4.58
N LYS A 82 -10.45 -8.68 -4.15
CA LYS A 82 -9.33 -9.50 -3.67
C LYS A 82 -8.22 -9.59 -4.71
N ALA A 83 -8.53 -9.96 -5.96
CA ALA A 83 -7.54 -10.03 -7.04
C ALA A 83 -6.83 -8.70 -7.27
N LYS A 84 -7.56 -7.58 -7.18
CA LYS A 84 -6.99 -6.22 -7.28
C LYS A 84 -6.06 -5.88 -6.12
N TYR A 85 -6.49 -6.12 -4.87
CA TYR A 85 -5.71 -5.73 -3.69
C TYR A 85 -4.52 -6.65 -3.40
N LEU A 86 -4.56 -7.90 -3.88
CA LEU A 86 -3.41 -8.80 -3.83
C LEU A 86 -2.23 -8.29 -4.67
N GLN A 87 -2.51 -7.54 -5.73
CA GLN A 87 -1.51 -6.92 -6.60
C GLN A 87 -1.12 -5.51 -6.15
N SER A 88 -1.78 -4.96 -5.12
CA SER A 88 -1.54 -3.60 -4.65
C SER A 88 -0.66 -3.61 -3.40
N PHE A 89 0.43 -2.84 -3.43
CA PHE A 89 1.35 -2.70 -2.31
C PHE A 89 1.50 -1.24 -1.93
N THR A 90 1.36 -0.95 -0.65
CA THR A 90 1.63 0.37 -0.07
C THR A 90 3.09 0.45 0.36
N LEU A 91 3.74 1.57 0.06
CA LEU A 91 5.08 1.85 0.53
C LEU A 91 5.02 2.47 1.93
N HIS A 92 5.76 1.87 2.86
CA HIS A 92 6.01 2.44 4.18
C HIS A 92 7.47 2.88 4.24
N VAL A 93 7.74 4.12 4.63
CA VAL A 93 9.10 4.65 4.80
C VAL A 93 9.37 4.83 6.28
N ASN A 94 10.43 4.21 6.81
CA ASN A 94 10.71 4.20 8.26
C ASN A 94 9.53 3.68 9.12
N GLY A 95 8.65 2.87 8.54
CA GLY A 95 7.42 2.38 9.17
C GLY A 95 6.17 3.23 8.88
N ASP A 96 6.34 4.47 8.42
CA ASP A 96 5.23 5.39 8.16
C ASP A 96 4.61 5.19 6.77
N GLU A 97 3.28 5.16 6.73
CA GLU A 97 2.50 5.04 5.49
C GLU A 97 2.46 6.33 4.66
N VAL A 98 2.82 7.46 5.26
CA VAL A 98 2.85 8.78 4.64
C VAL A 98 4.15 9.49 5.00
N TYR A 99 4.75 10.18 4.03
CA TYR A 99 6.07 10.80 4.18
C TYR A 99 6.16 12.10 3.36
N ASP A 100 7.22 12.86 3.57
CA ASP A 100 7.43 14.14 2.91
C ASP A 100 7.58 14.03 1.39
N LYS A 101 7.31 15.16 0.73
CA LYS A 101 7.31 15.27 -0.74
C LYS A 101 8.61 14.80 -1.37
N ASP A 102 9.76 15.17 -0.81
CA ASP A 102 11.07 14.86 -1.41
C ASP A 102 11.34 13.36 -1.44
N VAL A 103 10.94 12.65 -0.38
CA VAL A 103 11.01 11.18 -0.31
C VAL A 103 10.07 10.55 -1.34
N ALA A 104 8.84 11.07 -1.44
CA ALA A 104 7.87 10.60 -2.42
C ALA A 104 8.35 10.81 -3.86
N ASP A 105 8.88 11.99 -4.18
CA ASP A 105 9.40 12.31 -5.51
C ASP A 105 10.55 11.38 -5.90
N ALA A 106 11.48 11.10 -4.98
CA ALA A 106 12.62 10.22 -5.22
C ALA A 106 12.19 8.75 -5.40
N LEU A 107 11.30 8.24 -4.54
CA LEU A 107 10.76 6.89 -4.65
C LEU A 107 9.96 6.70 -5.94
N GLU A 108 9.08 7.64 -6.26
CA GLU A 108 8.25 7.61 -7.47
C GLU A 108 9.14 7.59 -8.72
N ALA A 109 10.18 8.43 -8.78
CA ALA A 109 11.13 8.45 -9.89
C ALA A 109 11.92 7.14 -10.02
N GLY A 110 12.32 6.52 -8.90
CA GLY A 110 12.99 5.22 -8.89
C GLY A 110 12.07 4.10 -9.38
N LEU A 111 10.87 3.99 -8.79
CA LEU A 111 9.89 2.96 -9.11
C LEU A 111 9.38 3.07 -10.55
N SER A 112 9.22 4.30 -11.07
CA SER A 112 8.78 4.53 -12.44
C SER A 112 9.73 3.94 -13.48
N LYS A 113 11.03 3.84 -13.18
CA LYS A 113 12.02 3.18 -14.04
C LYS A 113 11.88 1.66 -14.07
N LEU A 114 11.16 1.09 -13.11
CA LEU A 114 10.92 -0.35 -13.01
C LEU A 114 9.57 -0.77 -13.60
N ILE A 115 8.78 0.18 -14.09
CA ILE A 115 7.51 -0.10 -14.79
C ILE A 115 7.79 -0.97 -16.02
N ASP A 116 6.94 -1.97 -16.24
CA ASP A 116 6.97 -2.98 -17.30
C ASP A 116 8.17 -3.94 -17.27
N ALA A 117 9.39 -3.44 -17.05
CA ALA A 117 10.61 -4.24 -17.08
C ALA A 117 10.76 -5.21 -15.89
N ASN A 118 10.16 -4.89 -14.74
CA ASN A 118 10.29 -5.68 -13.51
C ASN A 118 8.94 -6.10 -12.92
N GLY A 119 7.86 -6.10 -13.71
CA GLY A 119 6.54 -6.50 -13.25
C GLY A 119 5.80 -5.46 -12.40
N ILE A 120 6.34 -4.24 -12.25
CA ILE A 120 5.54 -3.11 -11.76
C ILE A 120 4.67 -2.62 -12.92
N VAL A 121 3.35 -2.64 -12.73
CA VAL A 121 2.38 -2.20 -13.74
C VAL A 121 2.11 -0.71 -13.61
N ARG A 122 2.07 -0.19 -12.38
CA ARG A 122 1.75 1.23 -12.13
C ARG A 122 2.28 1.69 -10.78
N VAL A 123 2.71 2.94 -10.71
CA VAL A 123 2.92 3.69 -9.45
C VAL A 123 1.76 4.68 -9.28
N SER A 124 1.19 4.76 -8.08
CA SER A 124 0.10 5.66 -7.72
C SER A 124 0.51 6.50 -6.52
N ARG A 125 0.27 7.80 -6.60
CA ARG A 125 0.56 8.75 -5.54
C ARG A 125 -0.74 9.30 -4.95
N TYR A 126 -0.75 9.42 -3.63
CA TYR A 126 -1.83 10.01 -2.85
C TYR A 126 -1.23 11.04 -1.90
N ASP A 127 -2.02 12.03 -1.50
CA ASP A 127 -1.63 13.02 -0.50
C ASP A 127 -2.59 12.98 0.69
N THR A 128 -2.18 13.57 1.80
CA THR A 128 -3.01 13.68 3.01
C THR A 128 -4.04 14.81 2.92
N ASN A 129 -4.23 15.44 1.74
CA ASN A 129 -5.26 16.46 1.58
C ASN A 129 -6.65 15.78 1.65
N PRO A 130 -7.49 16.14 2.62
CA PRO A 130 -8.81 15.55 2.76
C PRO A 130 -9.70 15.74 1.52
N GLY A 131 -9.47 16.81 0.75
CA GLY A 131 -10.21 17.10 -0.48
C GLY A 131 -9.91 16.14 -1.62
N ASN A 132 -8.79 15.41 -1.57
CA ASN A 132 -8.36 14.47 -2.61
C ASN A 132 -8.65 13.01 -2.25
N ASN A 133 -9.11 12.74 -1.02
CA ASN A 133 -9.33 11.38 -0.51
C ASN A 133 -10.80 10.95 -0.61
N PRO A 134 -11.07 9.66 -0.94
CA PRO A 134 -12.42 9.13 -0.96
C PRO A 134 -13.03 9.27 0.43
N GLN A 135 -14.18 9.94 0.49
CA GLN A 135 -14.88 10.15 1.74
C GLN A 135 -15.45 8.83 2.25
N PRO A 136 -15.32 8.53 3.56
CA PRO A 136 -15.99 7.37 4.11
C PRO A 136 -17.50 7.49 3.83
N PRO A 137 -18.19 6.37 3.55
CA PRO A 137 -19.64 6.40 3.41
C PRO A 137 -20.24 7.03 4.66
N ALA A 138 -21.26 7.88 4.48
CA ALA A 138 -21.97 8.47 5.59
C ALA A 138 -22.43 7.36 6.54
N ARG A 139 -22.17 7.54 7.85
CA ARG A 139 -22.71 6.63 8.87
C ARG A 139 -24.23 6.62 8.70
N VAL A 140 -24.79 5.49 8.31
CA VAL A 140 -26.23 5.21 8.40
C VAL A 140 -26.58 4.72 9.80
#